data_AF-D0L1C5-F1
#
_entry.id   AF-D0L1C5-F1
#
_cell.length_a   1.000
_cell.length_b   1.000
_cell.length_c   1.000
_cell.angle_alpha   90.00
_cell.angle_beta   90.00
_cell.angle_gamma   90.00
#
_symmetry.space_group_name_H-M   'P 1'
#
loop_
_entity.id
_entity.type
_entity.pdbx_description
1 polymer ?
#
loop_
_entity_poly.entity_id
_entity_poly.type
_entity_poly.pdbx_seq_one_letter_code
_entity_poly.pdbx_strand_id
1 'polypeptide(L)' 'MKLIPLPVWLEQTFGEHQPTINTARAWCRQGRIKPSPKKIGRTYYLQPNAEHVNNANSHPRLIERILGETA' A
#
# COMPACT_ATOMS: atom_id res chain seq x y z
N MET A 1 14.17 14.08 4.93
CA MET A 1 13.52 13.05 4.07
C MET A 1 12.66 13.73 3.04
N LYS A 2 12.87 13.41 1.75
CA LYS A 2 12.08 13.96 0.64
C LYS A 2 10.72 13.27 0.59
N LEU A 3 9.66 14.04 0.41
CA LEU A 3 8.31 13.53 0.18
C LEU A 3 7.91 13.76 -1.27
N ILE A 4 7.19 12.81 -1.83
CA ILE A 4 6.64 12.90 -3.19
C ILE A 4 5.10 12.80 -3.16
N PRO A 5 4.40 13.44 -4.09
CA PRO A 5 2.93 13.33 -4.19
C PRO A 5 2.50 11.89 -4.49
N LEU A 6 1.31 11.50 -4.00
CA LEU A 6 0.72 10.17 -4.24
C LEU A 6 0.68 9.73 -5.72
N PRO A 7 0.29 10.58 -6.70
CA PRO A 7 0.34 10.19 -8.11
C PRO A 7 1.75 9.84 -8.59
N VAL A 8 2.76 10.61 -8.16
CA VAL A 8 4.16 10.36 -8.52
C VAL A 8 4.67 9.07 -7.89
N TRP A 9 4.29 8.80 -6.64
CA TRP A 9 4.64 7.54 -5.98
C TRP A 9 4.00 6.34 -6.68
N LEU A 10 2.75 6.45 -7.15
CA LEU A 10 2.08 5.38 -7.90
C LEU A 10 2.81 5.06 -9.20
N GLU A 11 3.18 6.08 -9.96
CA GLU A 11 3.89 5.94 -11.22
C GLU A 11 5.27 5.29 -10.99
N GLN A 12 5.99 5.72 -9.95
CA GLN A 12 7.30 5.15 -9.59
C GLN A 12 7.21 3.71 -9.10
N THR A 13 6.11 3.33 -8.43
CA THR A 13 5.98 2.00 -7.81
C THR A 13 5.38 0.96 -8.75
N PHE A 14 4.40 1.36 -9.58
CA PHE A 14 3.60 0.44 -10.39
C PHE A 14 3.69 0.72 -11.90
N GLY A 15 4.24 1.87 -12.30
CA GLY A 15 4.36 2.26 -13.71
C GLY A 15 3.01 2.31 -14.44
N GLU A 16 2.98 1.71 -15.63
CA GLU A 16 1.81 1.67 -16.52
C GLU A 16 0.59 1.00 -15.88
N HIS A 17 0.81 0.01 -15.02
CA HIS A 17 -0.26 -0.77 -14.38
C HIS A 17 -0.67 -0.23 -13.00
N GLN A 18 -0.46 1.07 -12.77
CA GLN A 18 -0.83 1.70 -11.51
C GLN A 18 -2.35 1.67 -11.26
N PRO A 19 -2.77 1.46 -10.00
CA PRO A 19 -4.18 1.57 -9.64
C PRO A 19 -4.68 3.00 -9.83
N THR A 20 -6.00 3.16 -9.94
CA THR A 20 -6.59 4.50 -9.99
C THR A 20 -6.28 5.31 -8.73
N ILE A 21 -6.22 6.65 -8.87
CA ILE A 21 -5.92 7.55 -7.75
C ILE A 21 -6.90 7.39 -6.58
N ASN A 22 -8.16 7.01 -6.85
CA ASN A 22 -9.16 6.79 -5.81
C ASN A 22 -8.85 5.56 -4.96
N THR A 23 -8.43 4.46 -5.60
CA THR A 23 -7.96 3.25 -4.91
C THR A 23 -6.75 3.56 -4.03
N ALA A 24 -5.77 4.28 -4.56
CA ALA A 24 -4.59 4.67 -3.80
C ALA A 24 -4.91 5.57 -2.60
N ARG A 25 -5.83 6.52 -2.75
CA ARG A 25 -6.33 7.33 -1.63
C ARG A 25 -7.07 6.48 -0.60
N ALA A 26 -7.75 5.40 -1.00
CA ALA A 26 -8.37 4.47 -0.08
C ALA A 26 -7.30 3.71 0.74
N TRP A 27 -6.21 3.28 0.12
CA TRP A 27 -5.08 2.66 0.82
C TRP A 27 -4.46 3.59 1.87
N CYS A 28 -4.28 4.88 1.56
CA CYS A 28 -3.82 5.85 2.54
C CYS A 28 -4.74 5.92 3.77
N ARG A 29 -6.08 5.95 3.56
CA ARG A 29 -7.06 6.00 4.64
C ARG A 29 -7.12 4.69 5.45
N GLN A 30 -6.89 3.56 4.79
CA GLN A 30 -6.89 2.23 5.39
C GLN A 30 -5.57 1.87 6.07
N GLY A 31 -4.56 2.75 6.02
CA GLY A 31 -3.25 2.49 6.61
C GLY A 31 -2.45 1.41 5.88
N ARG A 32 -2.76 1.14 4.60
CA ARG A 32 -2.12 0.11 3.76
C ARG A 32 -0.80 0.57 3.12
N ILE A 33 -0.25 1.72 3.51
CA ILE A 33 1.04 2.20 3.01
C ILE A 33 1.94 2.56 4.19
N LYS A 34 3.20 2.10 4.16
CA LYS A 34 4.18 2.29 5.22
C LYS A 34 5.51 2.83 4.66
N PRO A 35 6.12 3.85 5.27
CA PRO A 35 5.64 4.62 6.42
C PRO A 35 4.37 5.42 6.09
N SER A 36 3.61 5.78 7.13
CA SER A 36 2.28 6.39 6.98
C SER A 36 2.31 7.65 6.09
N PRO A 37 1.43 7.77 5.08
CA PRO A 37 1.34 8.95 4.23
C PRO A 37 0.97 10.21 5.02
N LYS A 38 1.54 11.36 4.63
CA LYS A 38 1.17 12.67 5.20
C LYS A 38 0.13 13.34 4.31
N LYS A 39 -1.04 13.67 4.87
CA LYS A 39 -2.08 14.43 4.15
C LYS A 39 -1.76 15.92 4.24
N ILE A 40 -1.53 16.57 3.08
CA ILE A 40 -1.24 18.00 2.99
C ILE A 40 -2.16 18.59 1.91
N GLY A 41 -3.07 19.47 2.32
CA GLY A 41 -4.10 20.02 1.46
C GLY A 41 -5.02 18.93 0.88
N ARG A 42 -5.10 18.88 -0.46
CA ARG A 42 -5.99 17.96 -1.21
C ARG A 42 -5.33 16.63 -1.58
N THR A 43 -4.07 16.40 -1.20
CA THR A 43 -3.32 15.20 -1.60
C THR A 43 -2.57 14.56 -0.44
N TYR A 44 -2.04 13.35 -0.70
CA TYR A 44 -1.13 12.65 0.18
C TYR A 44 0.29 12.76 -0.34
N TYR A 45 1.23 12.78 0.59
CA TYR A 45 2.65 12.80 0.36
C TYR A 45 3.30 11.60 1.04
N LEU A 46 4.13 10.89 0.30
CA LEU A 46 4.77 9.65 0.71
C LEU A 46 6.27 9.76 0.60
N GLN A 47 6.97 8.89 1.32
CA GLN A 47 8.38 8.69 1.04
C GLN A 47 8.53 7.89 -0.26
N PRO A 48 9.55 8.15 -1.10
CA PRO A 48 9.78 7.37 -2.32
C PRO A 48 9.91 5.87 -2.06
N ASN A 49 10.46 5.49 -0.91
CA ASN A 49 10.62 4.11 -0.45
C ASN A 49 9.43 3.60 0.39
N ALA A 50 8.26 4.24 0.32
CA ALA A 50 7.07 3.71 0.98
C ALA A 50 6.57 2.46 0.25
N GLU A 51 6.10 1.48 1.01
CA GLU A 51 5.61 0.20 0.52
C GLU A 51 4.11 0.05 0.79
N HIS A 52 3.40 -0.55 -0.18
CA HIS A 52 2.01 -0.95 0.00
C HIS A 52 1.95 -2.30 0.72
N VAL A 53 1.37 -2.31 1.92
CA VAL A 53 1.17 -3.52 2.72
C VAL A 53 -0.22 -4.09 2.44
N ASN A 54 -0.25 -5.31 1.90
CA ASN A 54 -1.50 -6.04 1.71
C ASN A 54 -1.87 -6.75 3.02
N ASN A 55 -2.97 -6.32 3.66
CA ASN A 55 -3.47 -6.98 4.86
C ASN A 55 -4.18 -8.32 4.60
N ALA A 56 -4.17 -8.82 3.35
CA ALA A 56 -4.72 -10.12 2.99
C ALA A 56 -4.07 -11.30 3.73
N ASN A 57 -2.86 -11.13 4.27
CA ASN A 57 -2.18 -12.16 5.06
C ASN A 57 -2.61 -12.19 6.54
N SER A 58 -3.61 -11.42 6.98
CA SER A 58 -4.18 -11.60 8.32
C SER A 58 -4.95 -12.92 8.46
N HIS A 59 -5.31 -13.56 7.34
CA HIS A 59 -5.82 -14.92 7.32
C HIS A 59 -4.82 -15.82 6.61
N PRO A 60 -4.35 -16.92 7.24
CA PRO A 60 -3.48 -17.86 6.58
C PRO A 60 -4.17 -18.37 5.32
N ARG A 61 -3.41 -18.43 4.22
CA ARG A 61 -3.91 -18.98 2.95
C ARG A 61 -4.39 -20.41 3.18
N LEU A 62 -5.31 -20.89 2.35
CA LEU A 62 -5.82 -22.27 2.45
C LEU A 62 -4.68 -23.30 2.55
N ILE A 63 -3.62 -23.13 1.76
CA ILE A 63 -2.43 -23.99 1.76
C ILE A 63 -1.70 -23.95 3.12
N GLU A 64 -1.56 -22.76 3.71
CA GLU A 64 -0.93 -22.56 5.02
C GLU A 64 -1.78 -23.17 6.14
N ARG A 65 -3.12 -23.14 6.01
CA ARG A 65 -4.05 -23.80 6.94
C ARG A 65 -3.94 -25.33 6.87
N ILE A 66 -3.95 -25.88 5.66
CA ILE A 66 -3.86 -27.33 5.41
C ILE A 66 -2.54 -27.91 5.94
N LEU A 67 -1.42 -27.19 5.76
CA LEU A 67 -0.10 -27.64 6.20
C LEU A 67 0.11 -27.50 7.73
N GLY A 68 -0.64 -26.61 8.40
CA GLY A 68 -0.57 -26.43 9.86
C GLY A 68 -1.42 -27.43 10.66
N GLU A 69 -2.28 -28.20 9.98
CA GLU A 69 -3.24 -29.15 10.58
C GLU A 69 -2.66 -30.58 10.70
N THR A 70 -1.45 -30.82 10.19
CA THR A 70 -0.78 -32.13 10.16
C THR A 70 0.38 -32.24 11.16
N ALA A 71 0.26 -31.63 12.35
CA ALA A 71 1.23 -31.71 13.44
C ALA A 71 0.64 -32.38 14.68
#